data_AF-K6DF16-F1
#
_entry.id   AF-K6DF16-F1
#
_cell.length_a   1.000
_cell.length_b   1.000
_cell.length_c   1.000
_cell.angle_alpha   90.00
_cell.angle_beta   90.00
_cell.angle_gamma   90.00
#
_symmetry.space_group_name_H-M   'P 1'
#
loop_
_entity.id
_entity.type
_entity.pdbx_description
1 polymer ?
#
loop_
_entity_poly.entity_id
_entity_poly.type
_entity_poly.pdbx_seq_one_letter_code
_entity_poly.pdbx_strand_id
1 'polypeptide(L)'
;MDGVIPSKKNFIQLVYDQSLYLSRMLHDLHDMTNVENRQIKYDLQKVNIQDYVLNFYNKTKLDVEKEGIIFKYHDLLSDTVEELIVFIDPLRIEQVIVNILKNAKRFVKEDELDLVFNRFYKSKNQNQQQNGSGLGLSISKEIIEHHHGMIGVESKEGEGSCFYFMLPLLEGM
;
A
#
# COMPACT_ATOMS: atom_id res chain seq x y z
N MET A 1 38.25 1.16 23.78
CA MET A 1 36.84 1.20 24.21
C MET A 1 36.02 0.48 23.16
N ASP A 2 35.92 -0.83 23.38
CA ASP A 2 34.89 -1.80 23.00
C ASP A 2 34.17 -1.69 21.65
N GLY A 3 34.82 -2.29 20.64
CA GLY A 3 34.12 -2.83 19.48
C GLY A 3 33.35 -4.09 19.86
N VAL A 4 32.08 -3.92 20.22
CA VAL A 4 31.16 -5.04 20.39
C VAL A 4 30.86 -5.61 19.01
N ILE A 5 31.51 -6.72 18.66
CA ILE A 5 31.16 -7.51 17.48
C ILE A 5 29.72 -8.00 17.71
N PRO A 6 28.74 -7.62 16.87
CA PRO A 6 27.39 -8.17 16.97
C PRO A 6 27.49 -9.68 16.84
N SER A 7 26.74 -10.44 17.67
CA SER A 7 26.78 -11.91 17.62
C SER A 7 26.68 -12.40 16.16
N LYS A 8 27.41 -13.46 15.77
CA LYS A 8 27.41 -13.97 14.37
C LYS A 8 25.99 -14.14 13.80
N LYS A 9 25.02 -14.48 14.66
CA LYS A 9 23.60 -14.59 14.31
C LYS A 9 22.96 -13.24 13.96
N ASN A 10 23.28 -12.18 14.70
CA ASN A 10 22.84 -10.81 14.42
C ASN A 10 23.47 -10.24 13.15
N PHE A 11 24.74 -10.58 12.86
CA PHE A 11 25.40 -10.13 11.63
C PHE A 11 24.83 -10.82 10.39
N ILE A 12 24.57 -12.14 10.45
CA ILE A 12 23.89 -12.87 9.35
C ILE A 12 22.48 -12.31 9.14
N GLN A 13 21.73 -12.08 10.22
CA GLN A 13 20.40 -11.47 10.12
C GLN A 13 20.46 -10.07 9.49
N LEU A 14 21.43 -9.25 9.90
CA LEU A 14 21.64 -7.92 9.32
C LEU A 14 21.93 -7.98 7.82
N VAL A 15 22.87 -8.84 7.39
CA VAL A 15 23.20 -9.00 5.96
C VAL A 15 22.00 -9.52 5.17
N TYR A 16 21.25 -10.45 5.74
CA TYR A 16 20.01 -10.97 5.13
C TYR A 16 18.93 -9.89 4.98
N ASP A 17 18.69 -9.10 6.04
CA ASP A 17 17.72 -8.02 6.04
C ASP A 17 18.09 -6.91 5.04
N GLN A 18 19.39 -6.61 4.90
CA GLN A 18 19.92 -5.68 3.90
C GLN A 18 19.78 -6.21 2.47
N SER A 19 20.01 -7.51 2.26
CA SER A 19 19.78 -8.17 0.95
C SER A 19 18.30 -8.11 0.55
N LEU A 20 17.39 -8.40 1.49
CA LEU A 20 15.95 -8.27 1.28
C LEU A 20 15.52 -6.83 1.03
N TYR A 21 16.18 -5.85 1.66
CA TYR A 21 15.93 -4.43 1.41
C TYR A 21 16.37 -4.04 0.00
N LEU A 22 17.58 -4.43 -0.43
CA LEU A 22 18.08 -4.16 -1.77
C LEU A 22 17.18 -4.79 -2.84
N SER A 23 16.76 -6.06 -2.64
CA SER A 23 15.84 -6.75 -3.53
C SER A 23 14.50 -6.01 -3.67
N ARG A 24 13.92 -5.56 -2.54
CA ARG A 24 12.70 -4.73 -2.56
C ARG A 24 12.90 -3.41 -3.28
N MET A 25 14.00 -2.71 -3.04
CA MET A 25 14.31 -1.45 -3.74
C MET A 25 14.47 -1.65 -5.25
N LEU A 26 15.12 -2.74 -5.66
CA LEU A 26 15.33 -3.06 -7.07
C LEU A 26 14.00 -3.38 -7.74
N HIS A 27 13.12 -4.13 -7.07
CA HIS A 27 11.76 -4.39 -7.53
C HIS A 27 10.93 -3.09 -7.63
N ASP A 28 10.96 -2.24 -6.59
CA ASP A 28 10.24 -0.96 -6.60
C ASP A 28 10.76 -0.01 -7.71
N LEU A 29 12.08 0.02 -7.95
CA LEU A 29 12.68 0.80 -9.03
C LEU A 29 12.30 0.24 -10.41
N HIS A 30 12.23 -1.09 -10.53
CA HIS A 30 11.77 -1.75 -11.74
C HIS A 30 10.31 -1.38 -12.04
N ASP A 31 9.43 -1.49 -11.03
CA ASP A 31 8.04 -1.05 -11.13
C ASP A 31 7.94 0.43 -11.50
N MET A 32 8.72 1.30 -10.86
CA MET A 32 8.77 2.74 -11.15
C MET A 32 9.21 3.04 -12.59
N THR A 33 10.26 2.37 -13.06
CA THR A 33 10.76 2.53 -14.43
C THR A 33 9.71 2.07 -15.44
N ASN A 34 9.01 0.98 -15.14
CA ASN A 34 7.95 0.48 -16.00
C ASN A 34 6.76 1.44 -16.01
N VAL A 35 6.39 2.01 -14.85
CA VAL A 35 5.36 3.04 -14.71
C VAL A 35 5.70 4.23 -15.62
N GLU A 36 6.90 4.82 -15.45
CA GLU A 36 7.28 6.08 -16.12
C GLU A 36 7.39 5.93 -17.63
N ASN A 37 7.90 4.79 -18.07
CA ASN A 37 8.04 4.50 -19.50
C ASN A 37 6.75 4.02 -20.14
N ARG A 38 5.61 4.01 -19.41
CA ARG A 38 4.33 3.41 -19.84
C ARG A 38 4.48 1.96 -20.31
N GLN A 39 5.46 1.25 -19.76
CA GLN A 39 5.77 -0.14 -20.09
C GLN A 39 4.98 -1.13 -19.24
N ILE A 40 4.35 -0.69 -18.13
CA ILE A 40 3.39 -1.53 -17.42
C ILE A 40 2.19 -1.76 -18.32
N LYS A 41 2.05 -3.00 -18.77
CA LYS A 41 0.81 -3.50 -19.34
C LYS A 41 -0.12 -3.84 -18.19
N TYR A 42 -1.20 -3.07 -18.06
CA TYR A 42 -2.28 -3.38 -17.12
C TYR A 42 -3.18 -4.45 -17.73
N ASP A 43 -3.51 -5.46 -16.94
CA ASP A 43 -4.47 -6.48 -17.31
C ASP A 43 -5.84 -6.12 -16.72
N LEU A 44 -6.55 -5.22 -17.41
CA LEU A 44 -7.82 -4.70 -16.93
C LEU A 44 -8.95 -5.72 -17.14
N GLN A 45 -9.71 -5.97 -16.08
CA GLN A 45 -10.79 -6.95 -16.02
C GLN A 45 -12.04 -6.29 -15.43
N LYS A 46 -13.22 -6.77 -15.84
CA LYS A 46 -14.48 -6.40 -15.19
C LYS A 46 -14.60 -7.18 -13.88
N VAL A 47 -14.74 -6.45 -12.78
CA VAL A 47 -14.73 -7.04 -11.43
C VAL A 47 -15.91 -6.50 -10.64
N ASN A 48 -16.66 -7.40 -9.98
CA ASN A 48 -17.58 -7.01 -8.92
C ASN A 48 -16.75 -6.58 -7.70
N ILE A 49 -16.81 -5.29 -7.35
CA ILE A 49 -15.93 -4.73 -6.32
C ILE A 49 -16.28 -5.25 -4.93
N GLN A 50 -17.55 -5.56 -4.65
CA GLN A 50 -17.99 -6.06 -3.34
C GLN A 50 -17.39 -7.44 -3.08
N ASP A 51 -17.53 -8.35 -4.04
CA ASP A 51 -16.95 -9.70 -3.95
C ASP A 51 -15.43 -9.64 -3.87
N TYR A 52 -14.81 -8.78 -4.68
CA TYR A 52 -13.35 -8.64 -4.71
C TYR A 52 -12.80 -8.15 -3.36
N VAL A 53 -13.38 -7.10 -2.78
CA VAL A 53 -12.92 -6.54 -1.50
C VAL A 53 -13.21 -7.51 -0.36
N LEU A 54 -14.37 -8.18 -0.35
CA LEU A 54 -14.69 -9.18 0.68
C LEU A 54 -13.72 -10.37 0.63
N ASN A 55 -13.41 -10.88 -0.56
CA ASN A 55 -12.45 -11.96 -0.74
C ASN A 55 -11.04 -11.55 -0.30
N PHE A 56 -10.61 -10.33 -0.65
CA PHE A 56 -9.34 -9.78 -0.20
C PHE A 56 -9.30 -9.68 1.34
N TYR A 57 -10.35 -9.13 1.95
CA TYR A 57 -10.45 -9.03 3.41
C TYR A 57 -10.32 -10.39 4.08
N ASN A 58 -11.08 -11.40 3.64
CA ASN A 58 -11.04 -12.74 4.22
C ASN A 58 -9.67 -13.40 4.06
N LYS A 59 -9.00 -13.22 2.91
CA LYS A 59 -7.64 -13.70 2.65
C LYS A 59 -6.62 -13.07 3.60
N THR A 60 -6.71 -11.77 3.83
CA THR A 60 -5.70 -10.99 4.57
C THR A 60 -5.95 -10.94 6.08
N LYS A 61 -7.19 -11.18 6.53
CA LYS A 61 -7.61 -11.09 7.92
C LYS A 61 -6.70 -11.86 8.88
N LEU A 62 -6.42 -13.12 8.58
CA LEU A 62 -5.62 -13.99 9.46
C LEU A 62 -4.21 -13.45 9.66
N ASP A 63 -3.60 -12.86 8.63
CA ASP A 63 -2.23 -12.37 8.74
C ASP A 63 -2.14 -11.05 9.50
N VAL A 64 -3.14 -10.17 9.33
CA VAL A 64 -3.21 -8.91 10.08
C VAL A 64 -3.55 -9.15 11.56
N GLU A 65 -4.48 -10.05 11.86
CA GLU A 65 -4.87 -10.36 13.24
C GLU A 65 -3.74 -11.03 14.03
N LYS A 66 -2.87 -11.82 13.37
CA LYS A 66 -1.65 -12.38 14.01
C LYS A 66 -0.70 -11.30 14.51
N GLU A 67 -0.74 -10.11 13.93
CA GLU A 67 0.08 -8.97 14.35
C GLU A 67 -0.57 -8.18 15.51
N GLY A 68 -1.67 -8.69 16.08
CA GLY A 68 -2.38 -8.08 17.21
C GLY A 68 -3.26 -6.89 16.82
N ILE A 69 -3.60 -6.75 15.53
CA ILE A 69 -4.39 -5.63 15.00
C ILE A 69 -5.83 -6.07 14.83
N ILE A 70 -6.76 -5.25 15.32
CA ILE A 70 -8.19 -5.42 15.07
C ILE A 70 -8.48 -4.99 13.64
N PHE A 71 -8.79 -5.94 12.77
CA PHE A 71 -9.11 -5.68 11.37
C PHE A 71 -10.61 -5.89 11.12
N LYS A 72 -11.29 -4.84 10.67
CA LYS A 72 -12.75 -4.84 10.45
C LYS A 72 -13.05 -4.46 9.00
N TYR A 73 -14.04 -5.14 8.44
CA TYR A 73 -14.64 -4.81 7.15
C TYR A 73 -16.03 -4.21 7.37
N HIS A 74 -16.30 -3.10 6.68
CA HIS A 74 -17.59 -2.43 6.68
C HIS A 74 -17.97 -2.18 5.22
N ASP A 75 -18.99 -2.87 4.74
CA ASP A 75 -19.62 -2.58 3.45
C ASP A 75 -20.62 -1.45 3.64
N LEU A 76 -20.44 -0.36 2.90
CA LEU A 76 -21.31 0.82 2.94
C LEU A 76 -22.23 0.91 1.72
N LEU A 77 -22.13 -0.04 0.79
CA LEU A 77 -22.76 0.02 -0.53
C LEU A 77 -23.80 -1.09 -0.77
N SER A 78 -23.78 -2.15 0.04
CA SER A 78 -24.67 -3.31 -0.09
C SER A 78 -26.17 -3.00 -0.14
N ASP A 79 -26.61 -1.89 0.46
CA ASP A 79 -28.03 -1.52 0.50
C ASP A 79 -28.46 -0.61 -0.67
N THR A 80 -27.51 -0.16 -1.51
CA THR A 80 -27.75 0.93 -2.48
C THR A 80 -27.67 0.46 -3.95
N VAL A 81 -26.88 -0.57 -4.26
CA VAL A 81 -26.68 -1.04 -5.65
C VAL A 81 -26.55 -2.57 -5.69
N GLU A 82 -27.26 -3.22 -6.61
CA GLU A 82 -27.25 -4.70 -6.75
C GLU A 82 -25.94 -5.25 -7.32
N GLU A 83 -25.30 -4.55 -8.26
CA GLU A 83 -24.00 -4.94 -8.82
C GLU A 83 -23.11 -3.71 -9.05
N LEU A 84 -21.96 -3.67 -8.38
CA LEU A 84 -20.94 -2.64 -8.55
C LEU A 84 -19.76 -3.18 -9.36
N ILE A 85 -19.80 -2.95 -10.67
CA ILE A 85 -18.76 -3.40 -11.59
C ILE A 85 -17.77 -2.26 -11.85
N VAL A 86 -16.48 -2.56 -11.73
CA VAL A 86 -15.37 -1.66 -12.07
C VAL A 86 -14.44 -2.33 -13.07
N PHE A 87 -13.70 -1.51 -13.85
CA PHE A 87 -12.68 -2.00 -14.78
C PHE A 87 -11.30 -1.79 -14.16
N ILE A 88 -10.73 -2.86 -13.59
CA ILE A 88 -9.50 -2.79 -12.81
C ILE A 88 -8.52 -3.91 -13.15
N ASP A 89 -7.24 -3.68 -12.90
CA ASP A 89 -6.24 -4.73 -12.80
C ASP A 89 -6.23 -5.27 -11.35
N PRO A 90 -6.75 -6.49 -11.09
CA PRO A 90 -6.93 -7.00 -9.73
C PRO A 90 -5.63 -7.13 -8.96
N LEU A 91 -4.52 -7.47 -9.63
CA LEU A 91 -3.21 -7.62 -9.00
C LEU A 91 -2.64 -6.28 -8.58
N ARG A 92 -2.80 -5.25 -9.43
CA ARG A 92 -2.32 -3.90 -9.13
C ARG A 92 -3.16 -3.21 -8.05
N ILE A 93 -4.48 -3.42 -8.03
CA ILE A 93 -5.32 -2.94 -6.93
C ILE A 93 -4.98 -3.66 -5.62
N GLU A 94 -4.68 -4.96 -5.65
CA GLU A 94 -4.21 -5.68 -4.46
C GLU A 94 -2.90 -5.07 -3.93
N GLN A 95 -1.96 -4.74 -4.83
CA GLN A 95 -0.71 -4.03 -4.49
C GLN A 95 -0.99 -2.67 -3.81
N VAL A 96 -1.96 -1.89 -4.32
CA VAL A 96 -2.37 -0.63 -3.70
C VAL A 96 -2.90 -0.84 -2.28
N ILE A 97 -3.84 -1.76 -2.09
CA ILE A 97 -4.45 -2.01 -0.78
C ILE A 97 -3.40 -2.50 0.21
N VAL A 98 -2.52 -3.41 -0.18
CA VAL A 98 -1.42 -3.90 0.67
C VAL A 98 -0.46 -2.76 1.06
N ASN A 99 -0.12 -1.87 0.13
CA ASN A 99 0.71 -0.71 0.43
C ASN A 99 0.02 0.24 1.42
N ILE A 100 -1.28 0.48 1.26
CA ILE A 100 -2.06 1.28 2.20
C ILE A 100 -2.07 0.63 3.58
N LEU A 101 -2.41 -0.67 3.71
CA LEU A 101 -2.45 -1.37 4.99
C LEU A 101 -1.11 -1.35 5.74
N LYS A 102 0.00 -1.49 5.01
CA LYS A 102 1.35 -1.37 5.58
C LYS A 102 1.63 0.03 6.13
N ASN A 103 1.04 1.06 5.53
CA ASN A 103 1.18 2.46 5.96
C ASN A 103 0.11 2.89 6.97
N ALA A 104 -1.05 2.23 7.03
CA ALA A 104 -2.17 2.59 7.89
C ALA A 104 -1.86 2.50 9.39
N LYS A 105 -0.81 1.75 9.78
CA LYS A 105 -0.30 1.72 11.17
C LYS A 105 0.42 3.01 11.58
N ARG A 106 0.59 3.96 10.67
CA ARG A 106 1.41 5.15 10.87
C ARG A 106 0.54 6.38 11.00
N PHE A 107 0.87 7.20 11.98
CA PHE A 107 0.40 8.58 12.04
C PHE A 107 1.12 9.41 10.97
N VAL A 108 0.36 10.18 10.19
CA VAL A 108 0.87 11.14 9.21
C VAL A 108 0.61 12.53 9.76
N LYS A 109 1.65 13.36 9.88
CA LYS A 109 1.43 14.75 10.31
C LYS A 109 0.69 15.54 9.22
N GLU A 110 -0.07 16.53 9.64
CA GLU A 110 -0.87 17.37 8.74
C GLU A 110 -0.01 18.07 7.67
N ASP A 111 1.21 18.50 8.02
CA ASP A 111 2.18 19.10 7.10
C ASP A 111 2.88 18.09 6.16
N GLU A 112 2.63 16.78 6.36
CA GLU A 112 3.19 15.69 5.56
C GLU A 112 2.16 15.07 4.59
N LEU A 113 0.87 15.45 4.65
CA LEU A 113 -0.22 14.83 3.86
C LEU A 113 0.05 14.85 2.35
N ASP A 114 0.54 15.96 1.82
CA ASP A 114 0.89 16.07 0.39
C ASP A 114 2.20 15.34 0.05
N LEU A 115 3.04 15.11 1.05
CA LEU A 115 4.38 14.54 0.87
C LEU A 115 4.37 13.00 0.87
N VAL A 116 3.39 12.35 1.48
CA VAL A 116 3.40 10.87 1.60
C VAL A 116 3.32 10.15 0.25
N PHE A 117 2.81 10.81 -0.78
CA PHE A 117 2.76 10.29 -2.16
C PHE A 117 3.97 10.70 -3.01
N ASN A 118 4.90 11.50 -2.46
CA ASN A 118 6.14 11.83 -3.14
C ASN A 118 7.11 10.66 -3.09
N ARG A 119 7.83 10.48 -4.19
CA ARG A 119 8.81 9.40 -4.33
C ARG A 119 9.93 9.56 -3.31
N PHE A 120 10.36 8.45 -2.75
CA PHE A 120 11.43 8.37 -1.73
C PHE A 120 11.11 9.11 -0.44
N TYR A 121 9.89 9.61 -0.27
CA TYR A 121 9.51 10.30 0.94
C TYR A 121 9.43 9.33 2.11
N LYS A 122 10.01 9.73 3.24
CA LYS A 122 9.97 9.01 4.51
C LYS A 122 9.71 10.02 5.62
N SER A 123 8.62 9.83 6.37
CA SER A 123 8.31 10.67 7.53
C SER A 123 9.47 10.64 8.54
N LYS A 124 9.78 11.80 9.13
CA LYS A 124 10.91 11.98 10.05
C LYS A 124 10.72 11.29 11.40
N ASN A 125 9.49 10.93 11.74
CA ASN A 125 9.12 10.25 12.99
C ASN A 125 9.37 8.73 12.96
N GLN A 126 10.03 8.21 11.94
CA GLN A 126 10.35 6.79 11.85
C GLN A 126 11.47 6.44 12.85
N ASN A 127 11.16 5.60 13.84
CA ASN A 127 12.19 4.81 14.51
C ASN A 127 13.00 4.08 13.42
N GLN A 128 14.33 4.20 13.47
CA GLN A 128 15.31 3.81 12.43
C GLN A 128 15.25 2.34 11.94
N GLN A 129 14.31 1.52 12.43
CA GLN A 129 14.16 0.11 12.09
C GLN A 129 13.20 -0.19 10.92
N GLN A 130 12.49 0.80 10.36
CA GLN A 130 11.54 0.53 9.26
C GLN A 130 12.15 0.72 7.87
N ASN A 131 12.63 -0.40 7.31
CA ASN A 131 13.22 -0.54 5.97
C ASN A 131 12.17 -0.46 4.83
N GLY A 132 11.58 0.71 4.61
CA GLY A 132 10.77 1.03 3.42
C GLY A 132 11.54 1.88 2.42
N SER A 133 11.35 1.67 1.11
CA SER A 133 11.99 2.45 0.04
C SER A 133 11.43 3.88 -0.08
N GLY A 134 10.20 4.12 0.38
CA GLY A 134 9.46 5.36 0.14
C GLY A 134 8.80 5.42 -1.25
N LEU A 135 8.74 4.29 -1.98
CA LEU A 135 8.15 4.23 -3.32
C LEU A 135 6.74 3.64 -3.36
N GLY A 136 6.32 2.90 -2.33
CA GLY A 136 5.04 2.18 -2.34
C GLY A 136 3.82 3.07 -2.58
N LEU A 137 3.70 4.19 -1.85
CA LEU A 137 2.56 5.10 -2.02
C LEU A 137 2.60 5.89 -3.34
N SER A 138 3.80 6.25 -3.84
CA SER A 138 3.92 6.88 -5.16
C SER A 138 3.53 5.93 -6.30
N ILE A 139 3.91 4.65 -6.19
CA ILE A 139 3.48 3.61 -7.14
C ILE A 139 1.96 3.41 -7.05
N SER A 140 1.41 3.39 -5.82
CA SER A 140 -0.03 3.29 -5.62
C SER A 140 -0.80 4.45 -6.25
N LYS A 141 -0.27 5.68 -6.14
CA LYS A 141 -0.85 6.86 -6.79
C LYS A 141 -0.90 6.69 -8.31
N GLU A 142 0.21 6.29 -8.93
CA GLU A 142 0.21 6.04 -10.37
C GLU A 142 -0.80 4.96 -10.78
N ILE A 143 -0.81 3.83 -10.06
CA ILE A 143 -1.75 2.73 -10.36
C ILE A 143 -3.19 3.28 -10.34
N ILE A 144 -3.57 4.00 -9.29
CA ILE A 144 -4.94 4.54 -9.17
C ILE A 144 -5.24 5.59 -10.25
N GLU A 145 -4.29 6.50 -10.55
CA GLU A 145 -4.46 7.50 -11.61
C GLU A 145 -4.57 6.86 -13.01
N HIS A 146 -3.84 5.77 -13.27
CA HIS A 146 -3.99 4.99 -14.50
C HIS A 146 -5.37 4.33 -14.61
N HIS A 147 -6.00 4.00 -13.49
CA HIS A 147 -7.39 3.53 -13.45
C HIS A 147 -8.42 4.69 -13.47
N HIS A 148 -7.99 5.91 -13.80
CA HIS A 148 -8.82 7.12 -13.78
C HIS A 148 -9.45 7.43 -12.41
N GLY A 149 -8.81 6.92 -11.35
CA GLY A 149 -9.20 7.14 -9.98
C GLY A 149 -8.43 8.28 -9.32
N MET A 150 -8.65 8.43 -8.02
CA MET A 150 -7.83 9.30 -7.17
C MET A 150 -7.52 8.63 -5.84
N ILE A 151 -6.39 8.96 -5.24
CA ILE A 151 -5.94 8.45 -3.94
C ILE A 151 -5.63 9.62 -3.00
N GLY A 152 -5.87 9.45 -1.70
CA GLY A 152 -5.62 10.48 -0.71
C GLY A 152 -5.42 9.93 0.71
N VAL A 153 -5.11 10.86 1.61
CA VAL A 153 -4.96 10.59 3.04
C VAL A 153 -5.56 11.75 3.84
N GLU A 154 -6.30 11.41 4.89
CA GLU A 154 -6.73 12.32 5.94
C GLU A 154 -6.09 11.85 7.25
N SER A 155 -5.59 12.76 8.08
CA SER A 155 -5.05 12.38 9.38
C SER A 155 -5.32 13.46 10.42
N LYS A 156 -5.54 13.01 11.66
CA LYS A 156 -5.73 13.89 12.81
C LYS A 156 -4.90 13.37 13.98
N GLU A 157 -4.18 14.29 14.63
CA GLU A 157 -3.28 13.95 15.73
C GLU A 157 -4.02 13.24 16.87
N GLY A 158 -3.49 12.09 17.28
CA GLY A 158 -4.11 11.23 18.30
C GLY A 158 -5.27 10.35 17.82
N GLU A 159 -5.79 10.53 16.61
CA GLU A 159 -6.91 9.76 16.05
C GLU A 159 -6.49 8.79 14.92
N GLY A 160 -5.29 8.96 14.37
CA GLY A 160 -4.72 8.09 13.35
C GLY A 160 -4.80 8.67 11.93
N SER A 161 -4.71 7.81 10.92
CA SER A 161 -4.72 8.20 9.50
C SER A 161 -5.73 7.36 8.73
N CYS A 162 -6.54 8.00 7.91
CA CYS A 162 -7.46 7.39 6.95
C CYS A 162 -6.87 7.53 5.54
N PHE A 163 -6.50 6.42 4.92
CA PHE A 163 -6.11 6.39 3.51
C PHE A 163 -7.29 5.91 2.69
N TYR A 164 -7.52 6.55 1.55
CA TYR A 164 -8.63 6.22 0.66
C TYR A 164 -8.20 6.29 -0.79
N PHE A 165 -8.91 5.55 -1.64
CA PHE A 165 -8.87 5.76 -3.08
C PHE A 165 -10.27 5.60 -3.66
N MET A 166 -10.51 6.22 -4.80
CA MET A 166 -11.75 6.16 -5.55
C MET A 166 -11.45 5.63 -6.95
N LEU A 167 -12.34 4.79 -7.46
CA LEU A 167 -12.29 4.25 -8.82
C LEU A 167 -13.61 4.60 -9.52
N PRO A 168 -13.58 4.91 -10.82
CA PRO A 168 -14.80 5.14 -11.57
C PRO A 168 -15.62 3.86 -11.67
N LEU A 169 -16.92 3.98 -11.43
CA LEU A 169 -17.88 2.91 -11.72
C LEU A 169 -18.06 2.79 -13.23
N LEU A 170 -18.26 1.56 -13.71
CA LEU A 170 -18.85 1.36 -15.02
C LEU A 170 -20.34 1.69 -14.90
N GLU A 171 -20.72 2.92 -15.24
CA GLU A 171 -22.13 3.22 -15.48
C GLU A 171 -22.61 2.41 -16.69
N GLY A 172 -23.79 1.79 -16.55
CA GLY A 172 -24.33 0.82 -17.50
C GLY A 172 -24.32 1.27 -18.96
N MET A 173 -23.89 0.36 -19.83
CA MET A 173 -24.36 0.32 -21.23
C MET A 173 -25.71 -0.37 -21.29
#